data_AF-M3XST8-F1
#
_entry.id   AF-M3XST8-F1
#
_cell.length_a   1.000
_cell.length_b   1.000
_cell.length_c   1.000
_cell.angle_alpha   90.00
_cell.angle_beta   90.00
_cell.angle_gamma   90.00
#
_symmetry.space_group_name_H-M   'P 1'
#
loop_
_entity.id
_entity.type
_entity.pdbx_description
1 polymer ?
#
loop_
_entity_poly.entity_id
_entity_poly.type
_entity_poly.pdbx_seq_one_letter_code
_entity_poly.pdbx_strand_id
1 'polypeptide(L)'
;EKTKQLLFRGAQAYMDHAWEESCAVVELPESPRPGPTEALRAARGQMLIGPDGRLTRSPAQAAEAELSGTVTRACSSCVRALDGTAVCGQCERALCGHCVRACCRCGAVACSLCALVDCGDVHETLLCAGCAMLEA
;
A
#
# COMPACT_ATOMS: atom_id res chain seq x y z
N GLU A 1 6.11 31.39 -27.76
CA GLU A 1 5.76 30.43 -28.84
C GLU A 1 5.84 28.94 -28.51
N LYS A 2 7.01 28.34 -28.25
CA LYS A 2 7.20 26.87 -28.29
C LYS A 2 6.31 26.08 -27.32
N THR A 3 6.15 26.54 -26.08
CA THR A 3 5.28 25.87 -25.09
C THR A 3 3.82 25.87 -25.51
N LYS A 4 3.32 26.98 -26.07
CA LYS A 4 1.94 27.09 -26.57
C LYS A 4 1.68 26.12 -27.73
N GLN A 5 2.65 25.97 -28.64
CA GLN A 5 2.55 25.00 -29.74
C GLN A 5 2.60 23.56 -29.23
N LEU A 6 3.44 23.26 -28.23
CA LEU A 6 3.50 21.93 -27.62
C LEU A 6 2.17 21.55 -26.97
N LEU A 7 1.57 22.48 -26.23
CA LEU A 7 0.26 22.30 -25.59
C LEU A 7 -0.86 22.10 -26.62
N PHE A 8 -0.87 22.88 -27.70
CA PHE A 8 -1.87 22.76 -28.77
C PHE A 8 -1.77 21.41 -29.50
N ARG A 9 -0.55 20.97 -29.83
CA ARG A 9 -0.32 19.67 -30.48
C ARG A 9 -0.69 18.49 -29.58
N GLY A 10 -0.41 18.58 -28.28
CA GLY A 10 -0.82 17.55 -27.32
C GLY A 10 -2.34 17.40 -27.19
N ALA A 11 -3.07 18.52 -27.17
CA ALA A 11 -4.52 18.50 -27.14
C ALA A 11 -5.13 17.95 -28.44
N GLN A 12 -4.55 18.28 -29.59
CA GLN A 12 -4.98 17.76 -30.88
C GLN A 12 -4.81 16.25 -30.97
N ALA A 13 -3.66 15.72 -30.54
CA ALA A 13 -3.41 14.27 -30.49
C ALA A 13 -4.41 13.52 -29.58
N TYR A 14 -4.84 14.15 -28.48
CA TYR A 14 -5.87 13.56 -27.60
C TYR A 14 -7.25 13.49 -28.28
N MET A 15 -7.65 14.53 -29.01
CA MET A 15 -8.94 14.54 -29.72
C MET A 15 -8.95 13.58 -30.92
N ASP A 16 -7.83 13.42 -31.63
CA ASP A 16 -7.73 12.50 -32.77
C ASP A 16 -7.94 11.03 -32.35
N HIS A 17 -7.77 10.69 -31.07
CA HIS A 17 -8.02 9.36 -30.51
C HIS A 17 -9.34 9.25 -29.71
N ALA A 18 -10.10 10.34 -29.57
CA ALA A 18 -11.27 10.40 -28.70
C ALA A 18 -12.60 10.02 -29.38
N TRP A 19 -12.59 9.56 -30.64
CA TRP A 19 -13.80 9.04 -31.29
C TRP A 19 -13.51 7.84 -32.19
N GLU A 20 -12.99 6.78 -31.58
CA GLU A 20 -13.39 5.43 -31.99
C GLU A 20 -14.24 4.86 -30.86
N GLU A 21 -15.38 5.52 -30.61
CA GLU A 21 -16.53 4.92 -29.95
C GLU A 21 -17.13 3.89 -30.93
N SER A 22 -16.39 2.81 -31.10
CA SER A 22 -16.91 1.53 -31.53
C SER A 22 -16.46 0.55 -30.48
N CYS A 23 -17.24 0.45 -29.40
CA CYS A 23 -17.40 -0.82 -28.73
C CYS A 23 -17.99 -1.78 -29.77
N ALA A 24 -17.17 -2.25 -30.71
CA ALA A 24 -17.47 -3.43 -31.47
C ALA A 24 -17.62 -4.51 -30.40
N VAL A 25 -18.87 -4.84 -30.08
CA VAL A 25 -19.21 -6.11 -29.48
C VAL A 25 -18.73 -7.13 -30.50
N VAL A 26 -17.47 -7.53 -30.39
CA VAL A 26 -17.02 -8.79 -30.96
C VAL A 26 -17.83 -9.79 -30.18
N GLU A 27 -18.85 -10.36 -30.81
CA GLU A 27 -19.47 -11.59 -30.33
C GLU A 27 -18.37 -12.64 -30.31
N LEU A 28 -17.66 -12.74 -29.18
CA LEU A 28 -16.84 -13.89 -28.90
C LEU A 28 -17.80 -15.08 -28.85
N PRO A 29 -17.46 -16.22 -29.48
CA PRO A 29 -18.25 -17.43 -29.35
C PRO A 29 -18.47 -17.71 -27.86
N GLU A 30 -19.69 -18.11 -27.48
CA GLU A 30 -20.05 -18.40 -26.09
C GLU A 30 -18.96 -19.26 -25.46
N SER A 31 -18.18 -18.64 -24.58
CA SER A 31 -17.20 -19.33 -23.76
C SER A 31 -17.95 -20.40 -22.97
N PRO A 32 -17.47 -21.67 -22.94
CA PRO A 32 -18.09 -22.68 -22.11
C PRO A 32 -18.22 -22.14 -20.70
N ARG A 33 -19.44 -22.09 -20.17
CA ARG A 33 -19.69 -21.59 -18.81
C ARG A 33 -18.71 -22.29 -17.86
N PRO A 34 -17.77 -21.55 -17.24
CA PRO A 34 -16.86 -22.17 -16.29
C PRO A 34 -17.70 -22.82 -15.20
N GLY A 35 -17.34 -24.04 -14.82
CA GLY A 35 -18.04 -24.71 -13.72
C GLY A 35 -18.06 -23.82 -12.47
N PRO A 36 -18.99 -24.03 -11.51
CA PRO A 36 -19.13 -23.20 -10.32
C PRO A 36 -17.79 -22.95 -9.58
N THR A 37 -16.90 -23.93 -9.63
CA THR A 37 -15.57 -23.90 -9.01
C THR A 37 -14.52 -23.10 -9.80
N GLU A 38 -14.60 -23.05 -11.13
CA GLU A 38 -13.66 -22.30 -11.98
C GLU A 38 -13.99 -20.81 -12.05
N ALA A 39 -15.28 -20.47 -12.12
CA ALA A 39 -15.74 -19.09 -12.01
C ALA A 39 -15.31 -18.45 -10.66
N LEU A 40 -15.35 -19.24 -9.58
CA LEU A 40 -14.94 -18.82 -8.25
C LEU A 40 -13.42 -18.52 -8.15
N ARG A 41 -12.58 -19.27 -8.87
CA ARG A 41 -11.13 -19.02 -8.92
C ARG A 41 -10.78 -17.80 -9.80
N ALA A 42 -11.47 -17.63 -10.92
CA ALA A 42 -11.27 -16.48 -11.81
C ALA A 42 -11.68 -15.14 -11.14
N ALA A 43 -12.64 -15.19 -10.20
CA ALA A 43 -13.09 -14.03 -9.44
C ALA A 43 -12.26 -13.73 -8.17
N ARG A 44 -11.19 -14.49 -7.89
CA ARG A 44 -10.30 -14.20 -6.75
C ARG A 44 -9.67 -12.82 -6.93
N GLY A 45 -9.93 -11.92 -5.96
CA GLY A 45 -9.45 -10.53 -5.99
C GLY A 45 -10.43 -9.51 -6.60
N GLN A 46 -11.54 -9.96 -7.20
CA GLN A 46 -12.60 -9.04 -7.64
C GLN A 46 -13.45 -8.57 -6.45
N MET A 47 -13.79 -7.29 -6.43
CA MET A 47 -14.67 -6.68 -5.43
C MET A 47 -16.08 -6.49 -6.00
N LEU A 48 -17.09 -6.71 -5.17
CA LEU A 48 -18.51 -6.51 -5.48
C LEU A 48 -18.99 -5.16 -4.96
N ILE A 49 -19.78 -4.43 -5.75
CA ILE A 49 -20.40 -3.18 -5.28
C ILE A 49 -21.61 -3.55 -4.40
N GLY A 50 -21.56 -3.16 -3.13
CA GLY A 50 -22.64 -3.33 -2.17
C GLY A 50 -23.81 -2.38 -2.45
N PRO A 51 -24.99 -2.66 -1.88
CA PRO A 51 -26.18 -1.83 -2.05
C PRO A 51 -26.02 -0.40 -1.51
N ASP A 52 -25.02 -0.18 -0.65
CA ASP A 52 -24.59 1.11 -0.13
C ASP A 52 -23.53 1.81 -1.00
N GLY A 53 -23.20 1.24 -2.17
CA GLY A 53 -22.19 1.74 -3.10
C GLY A 53 -20.75 1.41 -2.70
N ARG A 54 -20.52 0.67 -1.59
CA ARG A 54 -19.17 0.34 -1.12
C ARG A 54 -18.68 -0.95 -1.75
N LEU A 55 -17.38 -1.04 -2.03
CA LEU A 55 -16.77 -2.26 -2.54
C LEU A 55 -16.59 -3.28 -1.40
N THR A 56 -17.15 -4.48 -1.57
CA THR A 56 -17.14 -5.59 -0.62
C THR A 56 -16.51 -6.83 -1.26
N ARG A 57 -15.95 -7.73 -0.44
CA ARG A 57 -15.44 -9.02 -0.96
C ARG A 57 -16.60 -10.00 -1.10
N SER A 58 -16.51 -10.91 -2.07
CA SER A 58 -17.53 -11.95 -2.23
C SER A 58 -17.63 -12.81 -0.96
N PRO A 59 -18.85 -13.24 -0.56
CA PRO A 59 -19.04 -14.00 0.69
C PRO A 59 -18.19 -15.28 0.78
N ALA A 60 -17.97 -15.95 -0.36
CA ALA A 60 -17.09 -17.12 -0.45
C ALA A 60 -15.62 -16.78 -0.13
N GLN A 61 -15.14 -15.62 -0.57
CA GLN A 61 -13.79 -15.12 -0.26
C GLN A 61 -13.70 -14.51 1.15
N ALA A 62 -14.79 -13.96 1.66
CA ALA A 62 -14.87 -13.48 3.05
C ALA A 62 -14.72 -14.65 4.02
N ALA A 63 -15.41 -15.78 3.78
CA ALA A 63 -15.25 -16.99 4.59
C ALA A 63 -13.82 -17.57 4.53
N GLU A 64 -13.15 -17.55 3.37
CA GLU A 64 -11.74 -17.93 3.24
C GLU A 64 -10.80 -16.94 4.00
N ALA A 65 -11.12 -15.64 4.02
CA ALA A 65 -10.33 -14.63 4.71
C ALA A 65 -10.50 -14.66 6.24
N GLU A 66 -11.70 -14.95 6.73
CA GLU A 66 -12.02 -15.12 8.15
C GLU A 66 -11.30 -16.35 8.75
N LEU A 67 -11.09 -17.39 7.94
CA LEU A 67 -10.27 -18.57 8.29
C LEU A 67 -8.76 -18.27 8.28
N SER A 68 -8.33 -17.20 7.61
CA SER A 68 -6.95 -16.69 7.64
C SER A 68 -6.78 -15.65 8.73
N GLY A 69 -7.36 -15.93 9.91
CA GLY A 69 -7.38 -15.11 11.12
C GLY A 69 -5.99 -14.70 11.60
N THR A 70 -5.45 -13.67 10.99
CA THR A 70 -4.42 -12.76 11.48
C THR A 70 -4.34 -11.68 10.43
N VAL A 71 -4.80 -10.47 10.75
CA VAL A 71 -4.39 -9.30 9.96
C VAL A 71 -2.88 -9.25 10.12
N THR A 72 -2.14 -9.82 9.18
CA THR A 72 -0.68 -9.76 9.16
C THR A 72 -0.33 -8.29 9.04
N ARG A 73 -0.05 -7.65 10.19
CA ARG A 73 0.43 -6.28 10.23
C ARG A 73 1.76 -6.29 9.48
N ALA A 74 1.87 -5.50 8.42
CA ALA A 74 3.13 -5.35 7.71
C ALA A 74 4.04 -4.35 8.43
N CYS A 75 5.35 -4.55 8.34
CA CYS A 75 6.32 -3.57 8.80
C CYS A 75 6.10 -2.26 8.05
N SER A 76 5.92 -1.15 8.77
CA SER A 76 5.73 0.16 8.13
C SER A 76 6.98 0.69 7.42
N SER A 77 8.15 0.09 7.67
CA SER A 77 9.41 0.46 7.03
C SER A 77 9.77 -0.42 5.84
N CYS A 78 9.68 -1.75 5.97
CA CYS A 78 10.09 -2.69 4.92
C CYS A 78 8.95 -3.46 4.26
N VAL A 79 7.70 -3.16 4.62
CA VAL A 79 6.44 -3.75 4.11
C VAL A 79 6.31 -5.28 4.17
N ARG A 80 7.30 -5.98 4.74
CA ARG A 80 7.25 -7.42 5.00
C ARG A 80 6.23 -7.73 6.10
N ALA A 81 5.56 -8.88 5.98
CA ALA A 81 4.69 -9.40 7.04
C ALA A 81 5.46 -9.54 8.36
N LEU A 82 4.79 -9.23 9.48
CA LEU A 82 5.36 -9.29 10.82
C LEU A 82 4.92 -10.56 11.54
N ASP A 83 5.89 -11.32 12.07
CA ASP A 83 5.65 -12.40 13.03
C ASP A 83 5.63 -11.89 14.49
N GLY A 84 5.65 -10.56 14.68
CA GLY A 84 5.61 -9.88 15.98
C GLY A 84 5.66 -8.35 15.81
N THR A 85 4.99 -7.60 16.67
CA THR A 85 4.82 -6.14 16.50
C THR A 85 5.53 -5.35 17.59
N ALA A 86 6.74 -4.89 17.30
CA ALA A 86 7.26 -3.71 18.00
C ALA A 86 6.56 -2.47 17.43
N VAL A 87 6.31 -1.47 18.27
CA VAL A 87 5.56 -0.27 17.90
C VAL A 87 6.45 0.95 18.15
N CYS A 88 6.51 1.87 17.18
CA CYS A 88 7.19 3.14 17.38
C CYS A 88 6.50 3.95 18.47
N GLY A 89 7.22 4.39 19.50
CA GLY A 89 6.65 5.17 20.61
C GLY A 89 6.12 6.55 20.20
N GLN A 90 6.51 7.06 19.03
CA GLN A 90 6.14 8.42 18.57
C GLN A 90 4.99 8.44 17.55
N CYS A 91 4.93 7.47 16.64
CA CYS A 91 3.92 7.45 15.57
C CYS A 91 3.09 6.17 15.52
N GLU A 92 3.27 5.29 16.50
CA GLU A 92 2.49 4.06 16.70
C GLU A 92 2.48 3.07 15.53
N ARG A 93 3.39 3.25 14.57
CA ARG A 93 3.56 2.36 13.42
C ARG A 93 4.24 1.04 13.85
N ALA A 94 3.75 -0.07 13.30
CA ALA A 94 4.31 -1.40 13.54
C ALA A 94 5.62 -1.63 12.78
N LEU A 95 6.61 -2.23 13.42
CA LEU A 95 7.95 -2.47 12.90
C LEU A 95 8.38 -3.93 13.13
N CYS A 96 9.17 -4.47 12.21
CA CYS A 96 9.86 -5.75 12.38
C CYS A 96 11.14 -5.56 13.20
N GLY A 97 11.66 -6.64 13.78
CA GLY A 97 12.89 -6.58 14.58
C GLY A 97 14.10 -5.97 13.84
N HIS A 98 14.17 -6.07 12.51
CA HIS A 98 15.23 -5.44 11.70
C HIS A 98 15.01 -3.94 11.45
N CYS A 99 13.78 -3.45 11.56
CA CYS A 99 13.43 -2.05 11.32
C CYS A 99 13.24 -1.26 12.62
N VAL A 100 13.26 -1.93 13.77
CA VAL A 100 13.26 -1.31 15.09
C VAL A 100 14.60 -0.62 15.30
N ARG A 101 14.54 0.64 15.74
CA ARG A 101 15.68 1.37 16.29
C ARG A 101 15.39 1.69 17.75
N ALA A 102 16.40 1.64 18.59
CA ALA A 102 16.28 2.01 20.00
C ALA A 102 16.99 3.35 20.23
N CYS A 103 16.33 4.26 20.94
CA CYS A 103 16.95 5.50 21.38
C CYS A 103 18.07 5.18 22.38
N CYS A 104 19.28 5.68 22.14
CA CYS A 104 20.43 5.49 23.03
C CYS A 104 20.21 6.10 24.43
N ARG A 105 19.37 7.12 24.56
CA ARG A 105 19.08 7.81 25.82
C ARG A 105 18.02 7.13 26.66
N CYS A 106 16.85 6.85 26.08
CA CYS A 106 15.67 6.38 26.80
C CYS A 106 15.26 4.95 26.47
N GLY A 107 15.97 4.27 25.55
CA GLY A 107 15.64 2.92 25.10
C GLY A 107 14.35 2.79 24.30
N ALA A 108 13.61 3.88 24.10
CA ALA A 108 12.33 3.84 23.39
C ALA A 108 12.51 3.39 21.93
N VAL A 109 11.58 2.55 21.47
CA VAL A 109 11.53 2.10 20.08
C VAL A 109 11.10 3.24 19.18
N ALA A 110 11.87 3.49 18.13
CA ALA A 110 11.59 4.47 17.09
C ALA A 110 11.69 3.83 15.70
N CYS A 111 10.87 4.29 14.76
CA CYS A 111 11.03 3.96 13.34
C CYS A 111 12.12 4.83 12.71
N SER A 112 12.56 4.48 11.50
CA SER A 112 13.54 5.27 10.74
C SER A 112 13.15 6.72 10.48
N LEU A 113 11.85 7.04 10.51
CA LEU A 113 11.35 8.41 10.33
C LEU A 113 11.31 9.21 11.64
N CYS A 114 11.23 8.53 12.79
CA CYS A 114 11.13 9.16 14.12
C CYS A 114 12.45 9.11 14.90
N ALA A 115 13.44 8.40 14.37
CA ALA A 115 14.80 8.36 14.90
C ALA A 115 15.67 9.36 14.14
N LEU A 116 16.50 10.08 14.87
CA LEU A 116 17.53 10.97 14.35
C LEU A 116 18.89 10.30 14.60
N VAL A 117 19.76 10.36 13.61
CA VAL A 117 21.16 9.94 13.75
C VAL A 117 21.96 11.17 14.14
N ASP A 118 22.55 11.14 15.31
CA ASP A 118 23.51 12.14 15.77
C ASP A 118 24.92 11.65 15.44
N CYS A 119 25.55 12.31 14.47
CA CYS A 119 26.88 11.97 13.96
C CYS A 119 27.97 12.74 14.72
N GLY A 120 28.05 12.56 16.04
CA GLY A 120 29.10 13.16 16.86
C GLY A 120 30.51 12.64 16.51
N ASP A 121 31.54 13.31 17.02
CA ASP A 121 32.95 13.10 16.65
C ASP A 121 33.54 11.70 16.94
N VAL A 122 32.83 10.86 17.70
CA VAL A 122 33.38 9.56 18.18
C VAL A 122 32.47 8.37 17.85
N HIS A 123 31.16 8.57 17.68
CA HIS A 123 30.23 7.50 17.27
C HIS A 123 28.90 8.05 16.74
N GLU A 124 28.29 7.35 15.78
CA GLU A 124 26.89 7.58 15.41
C GLU A 124 25.97 7.10 16.54
N THR A 125 25.14 7.99 17.07
CA THR A 125 24.12 7.64 18.07
C THR A 125 22.72 7.84 17.50
N LEU A 126 21.77 7.02 17.97
CA LEU A 126 20.37 7.10 17.54
C LEU A 126 19.53 7.70 18.66
N LEU A 127 18.90 8.84 18.39
CA LEU A 127 18.01 9.51 19.34
C LEU A 127 16.57 9.50 18.81
N CYS A 128 15.60 9.31 19.70
CA CYS A 128 14.21 9.60 19.33
C CYS A 128 14.01 11.13 19.22
N ALA A 129 13.00 11.55 18.47
CA ALA A 129 12.68 12.97 18.31
C ALA A 129 12.55 13.73 19.65
N GLY A 130 12.02 13.09 20.71
CA GLY A 130 11.93 13.73 22.03
C GLY A 130 13.29 13.97 22.68
N CYS A 131 14.19 12.97 22.67
CA CYS A 131 15.52 13.11 23.25
C CYS A 131 16.44 14.02 22.44
N ALA A 132 16.27 14.08 21.12
CA ALA A 132 17.04 14.99 20.27
C ALA A 132 16.71 16.47 20.56
N MET A 133 15.44 16.78 20.84
CA MET A 133 14.99 18.14 21.15
C MET A 133 15.44 18.66 22.52
N LEU A 134 15.83 17.77 23.44
CA LEU A 134 16.31 18.13 24.78
C LEU A 134 17.81 18.46 24.82
N GLU A 135 18.53 18.19 23.73
CA GLU A 135 19.98 18.45 23.58
C GLU A 135 20.27 19.70 22.75
N ALA A 136 19.23 20.40 22.26
CA ALA A 136 19.33 21.60 21.45
C ALA A 136 19.33 22.89 22.29
#